data_AF-A0A7U7GG14-F1
#
_entry.id   AF-A0A7U7GG14-F1
#
_cell.length_a   1.000
_cell.length_b   1.000
_cell.length_c   1.000
_cell.angle_alpha   90.00
_cell.angle_beta   90.00
_cell.angle_gamma   90.00
#
_symmetry.space_group_name_H-M   'P 1'
#
loop_
_entity.id
_entity.type
_entity.pdbx_description
1 polymer ?
#
loop_
_entity_poly.entity_id
_entity_poly.type
_entity_poly.pdbx_seq_one_letter_code
_entity_poly.pdbx_strand_id
1 'polypeptide(L)'
;MKIIISIGILPSDAIRCYIIPSVSTPHPSNAVTPVAYLSLTRLLAKLIRLVTILLVLTACVSAPVQEMSDARQAIYSAEVAGAAQYSPDTLLAAQRLLQEAQTRLETGAYDDARHHALDARDEAIKARERATTIHSPPP
;
A
#
# COMPACT_ATOMS: atom_id res chain seq x y z
N MET A 1 -13.39 -30.22 25.69
CA MET A 1 -13.38 -28.79 25.33
C MET A 1 -14.42 -28.58 24.24
N LYS A 2 -15.53 -27.89 24.53
CA LYS A 2 -16.54 -27.49 23.54
C LYS A 2 -16.77 -26.00 23.72
N ILE A 3 -16.40 -25.21 22.72
CA ILE A 3 -16.70 -23.79 22.63
C ILE A 3 -17.98 -23.71 21.79
N ILE A 4 -19.09 -23.31 22.40
CA ILE A 4 -20.30 -22.97 21.66
C ILE A 4 -20.16 -21.50 21.26
N ILE A 5 -20.03 -21.24 19.95
CA ILE A 5 -20.04 -19.89 19.38
C ILE A 5 -21.45 -19.62 18.89
N SER A 6 -22.23 -18.83 19.63
CA SER A 6 -23.47 -18.25 19.10
C SER A 6 -23.15 -16.97 18.36
N ILE A 7 -23.17 -17.02 17.02
CA ILE A 7 -23.24 -15.83 16.17
C ILE A 7 -24.72 -15.48 16.04
N GLY A 8 -25.18 -14.49 16.80
CA GLY A 8 -26.45 -13.83 16.55
C GLY A 8 -26.27 -12.77 15.48
N ILE A 9 -27.01 -12.89 14.36
CA ILE A 9 -27.06 -11.91 13.29
C ILE A 9 -27.98 -10.75 13.74
N LEU A 10 -27.46 -9.53 13.61
CA LEU A 10 -28.16 -8.25 13.80
C LEU A 10 -29.37 -8.12 12.85
N PRO A 11 -30.34 -7.25 13.15
CA PRO A 11 -30.73 -6.27 12.15
C PRO A 11 -30.50 -4.85 12.67
N SER A 12 -29.91 -4.07 11.77
CA SER A 12 -29.91 -2.61 11.73
C SER A 12 -29.29 -1.84 12.90
N ASP A 13 -28.17 -1.21 12.55
CA ASP A 13 -27.68 0.08 13.05
C ASP A 13 -26.97 0.10 14.41
N ALA A 14 -25.70 0.52 14.33
CA ALA A 14 -24.75 0.79 15.41
C ALA A 14 -24.07 -0.43 16.07
N ILE A 15 -23.07 -1.01 15.41
CA ILE A 15 -22.09 -1.88 16.09
C ILE A 15 -20.89 -1.05 16.54
N ARG A 16 -21.01 -0.54 17.76
CA ARG A 16 -19.86 -0.35 18.65
C ARG A 16 -19.64 -1.71 19.31
N CYS A 17 -18.66 -2.49 18.85
CA CYS A 17 -18.27 -3.74 19.52
C CYS A 17 -17.80 -3.40 20.93
N TYR A 18 -18.63 -3.60 21.94
CA TYR A 18 -18.17 -3.60 23.33
C TYR A 18 -18.14 -5.04 23.81
N ILE A 19 -16.93 -5.57 23.98
CA ILE A 19 -16.70 -6.77 24.77
C ILE A 19 -16.98 -6.35 26.21
N ILE A 20 -18.02 -6.92 26.84
CA ILE A 20 -18.14 -6.88 28.30
C ILE A 20 -17.37 -8.10 28.81
N PRO A 21 -16.15 -7.96 29.36
CA PRO A 21 -15.58 -9.04 30.15
C PRO A 21 -16.25 -9.01 31.51
N SER A 22 -17.11 -10.00 31.78
CA SER A 22 -17.53 -10.30 33.16
C SER A 22 -16.30 -10.79 33.93
N VAL A 23 -15.61 -9.88 34.60
CA VAL A 23 -14.59 -10.23 35.60
C VAL A 23 -15.31 -10.70 36.85
N SER A 24 -15.23 -12.00 37.11
CA SER A 24 -15.41 -12.59 38.43
C SER A 24 -14.34 -12.00 39.36
N THR A 25 -14.74 -11.35 40.44
CA THR A 25 -13.82 -10.84 41.46
C THR A 25 -13.30 -12.00 42.33
N PRO A 26 -11.99 -12.20 42.48
CA PRO A 26 -11.46 -13.13 43.48
C PRO A 26 -11.37 -12.48 44.87
N HIS A 27 -11.63 -13.31 45.88
CA HIS A 27 -11.65 -13.06 47.32
C HIS A 27 -10.29 -12.57 47.88
N PRO A 28 -10.24 -11.80 49.00
CA PRO A 28 -9.07 -11.05 49.42
C PRO A 28 -8.18 -11.87 50.37
N SER A 29 -7.06 -12.33 49.86
CA SER A 29 -5.87 -12.70 50.63
C SER A 29 -4.75 -12.49 49.63
N ASN A 30 -4.22 -11.28 49.46
CA ASN A 30 -2.97 -10.81 50.05
C ASN A 30 -2.91 -9.30 49.77
N ALA A 31 -2.74 -8.48 50.80
CA ALA A 31 -2.65 -7.03 50.67
C ALA A 31 -1.31 -6.62 50.01
N VAL A 32 -1.23 -6.76 48.67
CA VAL A 32 -0.24 -6.05 47.87
C VAL A 32 -0.84 -4.68 47.57
N THR A 33 -0.20 -3.63 48.10
CA THR A 33 -0.71 -2.25 48.07
C THR A 33 -1.22 -1.83 46.67
N PRO A 34 -2.43 -1.23 46.55
CA PRO A 34 -3.00 -0.81 45.25
C PRO A 34 -2.18 0.28 44.55
N VAL A 35 -1.26 0.93 45.27
CA VAL A 35 -0.38 2.01 44.77
C VAL A 35 0.75 1.45 43.90
N ALA A 36 1.27 0.26 44.21
CA ALA A 36 2.32 -0.39 43.42
C ALA A 36 1.81 -0.89 42.06
N TYR A 37 0.58 -1.40 42.00
CA TYR A 37 -0.04 -1.85 40.75
C TYR A 37 -0.40 -0.67 39.83
N LEU A 38 -0.85 0.46 40.38
CA LEU A 38 -1.16 1.66 39.60
C LEU A 38 0.11 2.35 39.04
N SER A 39 1.23 2.28 39.76
CA SER A 39 2.52 2.80 39.30
C SER A 39 3.15 1.87 38.25
N LEU A 40 3.09 0.56 38.44
CA LEU A 40 3.56 -0.44 37.46
C LEU A 40 2.76 -0.37 36.14
N THR A 41 1.43 -0.27 36.20
CA THR A 41 0.57 -0.10 35.01
C THR A 41 0.82 1.21 34.27
N ARG A 42 1.10 2.31 34.98
CA ARG A 42 1.51 3.59 34.37
C ARG A 42 2.86 3.50 33.68
N LEU A 43 3.82 2.77 34.24
CA LEU A 43 5.14 2.56 33.62
C LEU A 43 5.03 1.66 32.38
N LEU A 44 4.25 0.58 32.45
CA LEU A 44 3.96 -0.29 31.31
C LEU A 44 3.24 0.47 30.19
N ALA A 45 2.24 1.31 30.51
CA ALA A 45 1.55 2.12 29.52
C ALA A 45 2.47 3.16 28.86
N LYS A 46 3.42 3.74 29.60
CA LYS A 46 4.45 4.64 29.05
C LYS A 46 5.40 3.90 28.12
N LEU A 47 5.84 2.70 28.50
CA LEU A 47 6.70 1.85 27.66
C LEU A 47 5.99 1.41 26.39
N ILE A 48 4.73 0.98 26.49
CA ILE A 48 3.90 0.62 25.32
C ILE A 48 3.77 1.83 24.39
N ARG A 49 3.48 3.03 24.91
CA ARG A 49 3.42 4.27 24.14
C ARG A 49 4.75 4.61 23.46
N LEU A 50 5.87 4.47 24.18
CA LEU A 50 7.20 4.73 23.63
C LEU A 50 7.52 3.76 22.48
N VAL A 51 7.22 2.48 22.66
CA VAL A 51 7.43 1.44 21.65
C VAL A 51 6.52 1.64 20.44
N THR A 52 5.25 2.03 20.63
CA THR A 52 4.35 2.35 19.51
C THR A 52 4.80 3.56 18.73
N ILE A 53 5.26 4.63 19.41
CA ILE A 53 5.84 5.80 18.74
C ILE A 53 7.05 5.37 17.91
N LEU A 54 7.98 4.59 18.49
CA LEU A 54 9.18 4.15 17.79
C LEU A 54 8.87 3.29 16.55
N LEU A 55 7.86 2.41 16.62
CA LEU A 55 7.48 1.52 15.52
C LEU A 55 6.85 2.27 14.33
N VAL A 56 6.20 3.41 14.56
CA VAL A 56 5.60 4.22 13.49
C VAL A 56 6.67 4.96 12.67
N LEU A 57 7.86 5.23 13.23
CA LEU A 57 8.93 5.96 12.54
C LEU A 57 9.70 5.14 11.50
N THR A 58 9.57 3.81 11.47
CA THR A 58 10.36 2.95 10.55
C THR A 58 9.59 2.51 9.29
N ALA A 59 8.35 2.95 9.13
CA ALA A 59 7.45 2.46 8.08
C ALA A 59 7.19 3.51 6.99
N CYS A 60 8.17 3.86 6.15
CA CYS A 60 7.85 4.50 4.87
C CYS A 60 9.02 4.50 3.86
N VAL A 61 9.35 3.33 3.34
CA VAL A 61 9.88 3.22 1.97
C VAL A 61 9.06 2.12 1.30
N SER A 62 8.11 2.52 0.46
CA SER A 62 7.23 1.60 -0.28
C SER A 62 7.66 1.53 -1.74
N ALA A 63 7.69 0.32 -2.28
CA ALA A 63 7.96 0.09 -3.69
C ALA A 63 6.96 0.87 -4.58
N PRO A 64 7.36 1.39 -5.76
CA PRO A 64 6.55 2.25 -6.61
C PRO A 64 5.53 1.46 -7.46
N VAL A 65 4.64 0.70 -6.81
CA VAL A 65 3.69 -0.20 -7.50
C VAL A 65 2.71 0.55 -8.39
N GLN A 66 2.30 1.76 -7.99
CA GLN A 66 1.39 2.62 -8.75
C GLN A 66 2.04 3.07 -10.06
N GLU A 67 3.22 3.71 -9.99
CA GLU A 67 3.93 4.18 -11.19
C GLU A 67 4.22 3.06 -12.18
N MET A 68 4.61 1.88 -11.69
CA MET A 68 4.83 0.69 -12.53
C MET A 68 3.56 0.23 -13.25
N SER A 69 2.40 0.38 -12.60
CA SER A 69 1.11 0.02 -13.19
C SER A 69 0.67 1.05 -14.22
N ASP A 70 0.86 2.33 -13.92
CA ASP A 70 0.56 3.45 -14.82
C ASP A 70 1.42 3.35 -16.10
N ALA A 71 2.71 3.03 -15.96
CA ALA A 71 3.61 2.81 -17.10
C ALA A 71 3.13 1.65 -17.99
N ARG A 72 2.76 0.49 -17.41
CA ARG A 72 2.21 -0.65 -18.16
C ARG A 72 0.92 -0.29 -18.90
N GLN A 73 0.02 0.41 -18.22
CA GLN A 73 -1.24 0.85 -18.81
C GLN A 73 -1.00 1.85 -19.95
N ALA A 74 -0.05 2.76 -19.80
CA ALA A 74 0.33 3.72 -20.83
C ALA A 74 0.89 3.01 -22.07
N ILE A 75 1.82 2.06 -21.90
CA ILE A 75 2.37 1.25 -23.01
C ILE A 75 1.27 0.48 -23.73
N TYR A 76 0.40 -0.21 -22.99
CA TYR A 76 -0.75 -0.91 -23.58
C TYR A 76 -1.65 0.04 -24.38
N SER A 77 -1.93 1.24 -23.84
CA SER A 77 -2.73 2.24 -24.55
C SER A 77 -2.06 2.75 -25.83
N ALA A 78 -0.72 2.83 -25.86
CA ALA A 78 0.04 3.20 -27.05
C ALA A 78 0.00 2.09 -28.11
N GLU A 79 0.16 0.83 -27.69
CA GLU A 79 0.05 -0.34 -28.57
C GLU A 79 -1.32 -0.42 -29.24
N VAL A 80 -2.40 -0.28 -28.45
CA VAL A 80 -3.78 -0.27 -28.96
C VAL A 80 -4.04 0.91 -29.91
N ALA A 81 -3.39 2.05 -29.71
CA ALA A 81 -3.47 3.19 -30.63
C ALA A 81 -2.67 3.01 -31.93
N GLY A 82 -1.93 1.90 -32.07
CA GLY A 82 -1.11 1.62 -33.26
C GLY A 82 0.30 2.22 -33.21
N ALA A 83 0.82 2.58 -32.03
CA ALA A 83 2.15 3.17 -31.89
C ALA A 83 3.27 2.27 -32.43
N ALA A 84 3.08 0.95 -32.48
CA ALA A 84 4.04 0.04 -33.11
C ALA A 84 4.28 0.33 -34.60
N GLN A 85 3.29 0.89 -35.31
CA GLN A 85 3.40 1.26 -36.71
C GLN A 85 3.79 2.73 -36.89
N TYR A 86 3.20 3.62 -36.08
CA TYR A 86 3.29 5.07 -36.26
C TYR A 86 4.39 5.75 -35.44
N SER A 87 4.86 5.11 -34.37
CA SER A 87 5.92 5.63 -33.51
C SER A 87 6.74 4.52 -32.84
N PRO A 88 7.31 3.56 -33.62
CA PRO A 88 7.97 2.37 -33.09
C PRO A 88 9.14 2.69 -32.16
N ASP A 89 9.98 3.66 -32.51
CA ASP A 89 11.17 4.00 -31.71
C ASP A 89 10.80 4.51 -30.31
N THR A 90 9.72 5.30 -30.21
CA THR A 90 9.24 5.87 -28.95
C THR A 90 8.52 4.81 -28.10
N LEU A 91 7.77 3.90 -28.73
CA LEU A 91 7.21 2.76 -28.04
C LEU A 91 8.30 1.83 -27.50
N LEU A 92 9.35 1.57 -28.29
CA LEU A 92 10.51 0.78 -27.87
C LEU A 92 11.27 1.45 -26.72
N ALA A 93 11.42 2.78 -26.75
CA ALA A 93 12.03 3.52 -25.65
C ALA A 93 11.24 3.35 -24.34
N ALA A 94 9.91 3.49 -24.40
CA ALA A 94 9.04 3.26 -23.25
C ALA A 94 9.17 1.84 -22.67
N GLN A 95 9.18 0.82 -23.54
CA GLN A 95 9.34 -0.58 -23.14
C GLN A 95 10.71 -0.85 -22.48
N ARG A 96 11.79 -0.26 -23.01
CA ARG A 96 13.13 -0.37 -22.42
C ARG A 96 13.20 0.27 -21.04
N LEU A 97 12.67 1.49 -20.89
CA LEU A 97 12.61 2.18 -19.60
C LEU A 97 11.82 1.36 -18.57
N LEU A 98 10.68 0.77 -18.96
CA LEU A 98 9.92 -0.10 -18.07
C LEU A 98 10.72 -1.34 -17.65
N GLN A 99 11.51 -1.93 -18.56
CA GLN A 99 12.39 -3.05 -18.24
C GLN A 99 13.50 -2.62 -17.26
N GLU A 100 14.14 -1.47 -17.46
CA GLU A 100 15.11 -0.91 -16.53
C GLU A 100 14.49 -0.64 -15.14
N ALA A 101 13.26 -0.15 -15.12
CA ALA A 101 12.48 0.07 -13.91
C ALA A 101 12.29 -1.25 -13.14
N GLN A 102 11.95 -2.34 -13.83
CA GLN A 102 11.77 -3.66 -13.24
C GLN A 102 13.08 -4.20 -12.65
N THR A 103 14.18 -4.12 -13.37
CA THR A 103 15.50 -4.53 -12.86
C THR A 103 15.89 -3.76 -11.61
N ARG A 104 15.63 -2.46 -11.57
CA ARG A 104 15.90 -1.62 -10.39
C ARG A 104 15.01 -1.99 -9.22
N LEU A 105 13.74 -2.30 -9.46
CA LEU A 105 12.81 -2.78 -8.45
C LEU A 105 13.28 -4.11 -7.83
N GLU A 106 13.79 -5.04 -8.65
CA GLU A 106 14.35 -6.32 -8.18
C GLU A 106 15.58 -6.13 -7.29
N THR A 107 16.42 -5.13 -7.58
CA THR A 107 17.60 -4.80 -6.77
C THR A 107 17.29 -3.95 -5.53
N GLY A 108 16.03 -3.57 -5.32
CA GLY A 108 15.62 -2.70 -4.21
C GLY A 108 15.93 -1.21 -4.41
N ALA A 109 16.39 -0.81 -5.60
CA ALA A 109 16.63 0.59 -5.97
C ALA A 109 15.29 1.28 -6.32
N TYR A 110 14.42 1.47 -5.32
CA TYR A 110 13.03 1.89 -5.52
C TYR A 110 12.88 3.29 -6.11
N ASP A 111 13.76 4.23 -5.76
CA ASP A 111 13.70 5.60 -6.30
C ASP A 111 14.08 5.61 -7.78
N ASP A 112 15.15 4.89 -8.16
CA ASP A 112 15.51 4.77 -9.57
C ASP A 112 14.41 4.03 -10.35
N ALA A 113 13.86 2.96 -9.78
CA ALA A 113 12.74 2.23 -10.36
C ALA A 113 11.53 3.14 -10.62
N ARG A 114 11.25 4.06 -9.68
CA ARG A 114 10.18 5.06 -9.82
C ARG A 114 10.44 6.01 -10.98
N HIS A 115 11.65 6.56 -11.08
CA HIS A 115 12.01 7.47 -12.17
C HIS A 115 11.89 6.80 -13.54
N HIS A 116 12.45 5.60 -13.68
CA HIS A 116 12.36 4.84 -14.93
C HIS A 116 10.91 4.48 -15.31
N ALA A 117 10.05 4.18 -14.33
CA ALA A 117 8.62 3.94 -14.59
C ALA A 117 7.89 5.21 -15.06
N LEU A 118 8.19 6.37 -14.47
CA LEU A 118 7.64 7.66 -14.88
C LEU A 118 8.09 8.02 -16.32
N ASP A 119 9.38 7.86 -16.62
CA ASP A 119 9.93 8.11 -17.95
C ASP A 119 9.30 7.16 -18.99
N ALA A 120 9.12 5.88 -18.63
CA ALA A 120 8.44 4.90 -19.48
C ALA A 120 6.99 5.31 -19.78
N ARG A 121 6.24 5.76 -18.76
CA ARG A 121 4.88 6.27 -18.91
C ARG A 121 4.84 7.45 -19.89
N ASP A 122 5.74 8.41 -19.72
CA ASP A 122 5.75 9.64 -20.51
C ASP A 122 6.12 9.36 -21.98
N GLU A 123 7.09 8.47 -22.24
CA GLU A 123 7.40 8.02 -23.60
C GLU A 123 6.23 7.24 -24.23
N ALA A 124 5.53 6.40 -23.46
CA ALA A 124 4.36 5.69 -23.96
C ALA A 124 3.21 6.65 -24.34
N ILE A 125 2.99 7.71 -23.56
CA ILE A 125 2.01 8.75 -23.88
C ILE A 125 2.38 9.45 -25.19
N LYS A 126 3.65 9.85 -25.36
CA LYS A 126 4.13 10.46 -26.62
C LYS A 126 3.93 9.52 -27.82
N ALA A 127 4.21 8.23 -27.64
CA ALA A 127 4.04 7.22 -28.68
C ALA A 127 2.57 7.08 -29.08
N ARG A 128 1.66 7.06 -28.09
CA ARG A 128 0.21 7.04 -28.30
C ARG A 128 -0.27 8.29 -29.04
N GLU A 129 0.13 9.47 -28.59
CA GLU A 129 -0.27 10.75 -29.20
C GLU A 129 0.09 10.77 -30.69
N ARG A 130 1.34 10.44 -31.03
CA ARG A 130 1.78 10.34 -32.43
C ARG A 130 0.93 9.35 -33.23
N ALA A 131 0.64 8.19 -32.67
CA ALA A 131 -0.20 7.20 -33.32
C ALA A 131 -1.63 7.71 -33.58
N THR A 132 -2.23 8.37 -32.59
CA THR A 132 -3.58 8.93 -32.71
C THR A 132 -3.66 10.12 -33.66
N THR A 133 -2.61 10.94 -33.76
CA THR A 133 -2.55 12.05 -34.71
C THR A 133 -2.46 11.59 -36.16
N ILE A 134 -1.83 10.43 -36.42
CA ILE A 134 -1.78 9.87 -37.78
C ILE A 134 -3.07 9.10 -38.10
N HIS A 135 -3.68 8.47 -37.10
CA HIS A 135 -4.96 7.76 -37.28
C HIS A 135 -6.17 8.70 -37.44
N SER A 136 -6.11 9.92 -36.91
CA SER A 136 -7.18 10.92 -37.03
C SER A 136 -6.88 11.87 -38.19
N PRO A 137 -7.59 11.82 -39.33
CA PRO A 137 -7.39 12.81 -40.40
C PRO A 137 -7.75 14.21 -39.88
N PRO A 138 -7.02 15.27 -40.28
CA PRO A 138 -7.31 16.63 -39.84
C PRO A 138 -8.73 17.05 -40.29
N PRO A 139 -9.44 17.89 -39.50
CA PRO A 139 -10.77 18.40 -39.84
C PRO A 139 -10.76 19.33 -41.05
#